data_AF-A0A660PMU0-F1
#
_entry.id   AF-A0A660PMU0-F1
#
_cell.length_a   1.000
_cell.length_b   1.000
_cell.length_c   1.000
_cell.angle_alpha   90.00
_cell.angle_beta   90.00
_cell.angle_gamma   90.00
#
_symmetry.space_group_name_H-M   'P 1'
#
loop_
_entity.id
_entity.type
_entity.pdbx_description
1 polymer ?
#
loop_
_entity_poly.entity_id
_entity_poly.type
_entity_poly.pdbx_seq_one_letter_code
_entity_poly.pdbx_strand_id
1 'polypeptide(L)'
;MNKKRIIYQNWISDIGHDPSKDFNSDLPDNLNFMELFGLNTGKLFNQKLIEKQKKIEKLKKTVKVALEKLSVNEREFIIHFYYMGKTYREISEKSNKEIYRLETVHKRALKKLKKELAGFVAQEYGLKTKLNNKCIICQSDFCNQINQIISNRDKKKTWKPVLEEIESKFSLKIKSPQILIGHEKYHINKF
;
A
#
# COMPACT_ATOMS: atom_id res chain seq x y z
N MET A 1 23.94 -34.75 -14.04
CA MET A 1 23.05 -33.71 -14.63
C MET A 1 22.88 -32.57 -13.63
N ASN A 2 23.61 -31.46 -13.81
CA ASN A 2 23.53 -30.30 -12.93
C ASN A 2 22.22 -29.55 -13.15
N LYS A 3 21.33 -29.58 -12.16
CA LYS A 3 20.11 -28.76 -12.14
C LYS A 3 20.54 -27.29 -12.06
N LYS A 4 20.38 -26.55 -13.15
CA LYS A 4 20.51 -25.08 -13.19
C LYS A 4 19.59 -24.51 -12.10
N ARG A 5 20.17 -24.08 -10.97
CA ARG A 5 19.45 -23.26 -9.98
C ARG A 5 19.20 -21.91 -10.60
N ILE A 6 17.92 -21.59 -10.82
CA ILE A 6 17.49 -20.23 -11.13
C ILE A 6 17.65 -19.43 -9.84
N ILE A 7 18.74 -18.68 -9.74
CA ILE A 7 18.94 -17.70 -8.69
C ILE A 7 18.06 -16.51 -9.07
N TYR A 8 16.92 -16.36 -8.40
CA TYR A 8 16.15 -15.12 -8.48
C TYR A 8 17.01 -14.02 -7.86
N GLN A 9 17.62 -13.19 -8.71
CA GLN A 9 18.20 -11.91 -8.28
C GLN A 9 17.06 -11.06 -7.72
N ASN A 10 16.95 -11.09 -6.41
CA ASN A 10 15.97 -10.34 -5.65
C ASN A 10 16.44 -8.87 -5.68
N TRP A 11 15.67 -7.97 -6.25
CA TRP A 11 15.89 -6.51 -6.21
C TRP A 11 16.08 -5.96 -4.76
N ILE A 12 15.71 -6.74 -3.75
CA ILE A 12 15.96 -6.47 -2.33
C ILE A 12 17.45 -6.63 -1.95
N SER A 13 18.21 -7.48 -2.65
CA SER A 13 19.67 -7.62 -2.48
C SER A 13 20.40 -6.30 -2.79
N ASP A 14 19.89 -5.54 -3.76
CA ASP A 14 20.47 -4.25 -4.17
C ASP A 14 20.16 -3.13 -3.16
N ILE A 15 19.12 -3.28 -2.35
CA ILE A 15 18.79 -2.32 -1.26
C ILE A 15 19.62 -2.63 0.01
N GLY A 16 20.05 -3.89 0.17
CA GLY A 16 21.02 -4.30 1.18
C GLY A 16 22.47 -3.98 0.80
N HIS A 17 22.71 -3.52 -0.43
CA HIS A 17 24.01 -3.01 -0.83
C HIS A 17 24.23 -1.67 -0.13
N ASP A 18 25.10 -1.69 0.89
CA ASP A 18 25.53 -0.49 1.58
C ASP A 18 26.52 0.25 0.67
N PRO A 19 26.16 1.40 0.07
CA PRO A 19 27.05 2.14 -0.83
C PRO A 19 28.29 2.68 -0.10
N SER A 20 28.30 2.68 1.23
CA SER A 20 29.49 3.08 2.00
C SER A 20 30.63 2.06 1.90
N LYS A 21 30.37 0.83 1.44
CA LYS A 21 31.42 -0.18 1.23
C LYS A 21 32.20 0.01 -0.08
N ASP A 22 31.57 0.56 -1.11
CA ASP A 22 32.26 0.85 -2.39
C ASP A 22 33.06 2.16 -2.35
N PHE A 23 32.76 3.05 -1.40
CA PHE A 23 33.45 4.33 -1.27
C PHE A 23 34.85 4.24 -0.64
N ASN A 24 35.24 3.11 -0.06
CA ASN A 24 36.47 2.99 0.74
C ASN A 24 37.57 2.13 0.11
N SER A 25 37.39 1.51 -1.06
CA SER A 25 38.41 0.58 -1.59
C SER A 25 39.39 1.15 -2.62
N ASP A 26 39.11 2.30 -3.25
CA ASP A 26 39.97 2.82 -4.35
C ASP A 26 40.34 4.31 -4.24
N LEU A 27 40.08 4.97 -3.10
CA LEU A 27 40.48 6.37 -2.92
C LEU A 27 41.90 6.45 -2.31
N PRO A 28 42.85 7.16 -2.95
CA PRO A 28 44.20 7.29 -2.42
C PRO A 28 44.18 7.97 -1.04
N ASP A 29 44.88 7.37 -0.06
CA ASP A 29 44.94 7.80 1.36
C ASP A 29 45.38 9.25 1.62
N ASN A 30 45.82 9.99 0.59
CA ASN A 30 46.48 11.30 0.75
C ASN A 30 45.76 12.47 0.05
N LEU A 31 44.55 12.29 -0.46
CA LEU A 31 43.75 13.44 -0.91
C LEU A 31 42.92 13.98 0.25
N ASN A 32 43.43 15.05 0.87
CA ASN A 32 42.69 15.87 1.81
C ASN A 32 41.51 16.51 1.05
N PHE A 33 40.40 15.79 1.00
CA PHE A 33 39.16 16.15 0.28
C PHE A 33 38.65 17.55 0.66
N MET A 34 39.12 18.05 1.81
CA MET A 34 38.85 19.37 2.38
C MET A 34 39.54 20.54 1.65
N GLU A 35 40.65 20.30 0.94
CA GLU A 35 41.34 21.34 0.14
C GLU A 35 40.81 21.46 -1.29
N LEU A 36 40.35 20.36 -1.89
CA LEU A 36 39.91 20.34 -3.30
C LEU A 36 38.52 20.97 -3.50
N PHE A 37 37.68 20.95 -2.48
CA PHE A 37 36.32 21.49 -2.52
C PHE A 37 36.20 22.64 -1.52
N GLY A 38 36.65 23.84 -1.93
CA GLY A 38 36.62 25.05 -1.14
C GLY A 38 35.37 25.22 -0.26
N LEU A 39 35.59 25.77 0.93
CA LEU A 39 34.74 25.89 2.14
C LEU A 39 33.22 26.16 1.96
N ASN A 40 32.76 26.52 0.76
CA ASN A 40 31.33 26.70 0.44
C ASN A 40 30.60 25.41 0.04
N THR A 41 31.29 24.36 -0.40
CA THR A 41 30.64 23.10 -0.79
C THR A 41 30.12 22.30 0.41
N GLY A 42 30.88 22.28 1.52
CA GLY A 42 30.52 21.54 2.73
C GLY A 42 29.19 21.97 3.36
N LYS A 43 28.85 23.28 3.27
CA LYS A 43 27.57 23.80 3.77
C LYS A 43 26.38 23.28 2.94
N LEU A 44 26.54 23.16 1.62
CA LEU A 44 25.51 22.63 0.73
C LEU A 44 25.29 21.12 0.92
N PHE A 45 26.37 20.34 1.13
CA PHE A 45 26.29 18.91 1.41
C PHE A 45 25.56 18.62 2.73
N ASN A 46 25.90 19.35 3.80
CA ASN A 46 25.22 19.20 5.09
C ASN A 46 23.74 19.54 5.01
N GLN A 47 23.35 20.58 4.27
CA GLN A 47 21.95 20.93 4.09
C GLN A 47 21.17 19.82 3.36
N LYS A 48 21.73 19.24 2.28
CA LYS A 48 21.11 18.11 1.56
C LYS A 48 20.96 16.86 2.43
N LEU A 49 21.94 16.57 3.29
CA LEU A 49 21.88 15.44 4.23
C LEU A 49 20.78 15.64 5.27
N ILE A 50 20.67 16.84 5.86
CA ILE A 50 19.62 17.19 6.82
C ILE A 50 18.24 17.07 6.17
N GLU A 51 18.06 17.57 4.95
CA GLU A 51 16.80 17.45 4.21
C GLU A 51 16.44 15.99 3.91
N LYS A 52 17.42 15.16 3.52
CA LYS A 52 17.24 13.73 3.29
C LYS A 52 16.81 13.01 4.58
N GLN A 53 17.44 13.30 5.71
CA GLN A 53 17.07 12.72 7.01
C GLN A 53 15.65 13.10 7.40
N LYS A 54 15.29 14.39 7.30
CA LYS A 54 13.93 14.87 7.56
C LYS A 54 12.88 14.16 6.69
N LYS A 55 13.18 13.93 5.41
CA LYS A 55 12.30 13.17 4.50
C LYS A 55 12.14 11.71 4.96
N ILE A 56 13.23 11.05 5.35
CA ILE A 56 13.20 9.67 5.86
C ILE A 56 12.39 9.57 7.15
N GLU A 57 12.54 10.51 8.07
CA GLU A 57 11.78 10.54 9.33
C GLU A 57 10.28 10.75 9.07
N LYS A 58 9.94 11.67 8.17
CA LYS A 58 8.56 11.88 7.72
C LYS A 58 7.98 10.59 7.14
N LEU A 59 8.71 9.93 6.25
CA LEU A 59 8.32 8.65 5.66
C LEU A 59 8.09 7.57 6.73
N LYS A 60 9.04 7.40 7.66
CA LYS A 60 8.92 6.44 8.77
C LYS A 60 7.69 6.70 9.64
N LYS A 61 7.44 7.97 9.98
CA LYS A 61 6.26 8.36 10.77
C LYS A 61 4.96 8.02 10.04
N THR A 62 4.87 8.35 8.75
CA THR A 62 3.69 8.04 7.94
C THR A 62 3.45 6.54 7.80
N VAL A 63 4.52 5.75 7.55
CA VAL A 63 4.42 4.28 7.49
C VAL A 63 3.98 3.70 8.83
N LYS A 64 4.50 4.21 9.96
CA LYS A 64 4.08 3.78 11.31
C LYS A 64 2.58 3.99 11.53
N VAL A 65 2.08 5.19 11.23
CA VAL A 65 0.64 5.51 11.35
C VAL A 65 -0.20 4.61 10.44
N ALA A 66 0.26 4.32 9.22
CA ALA A 66 -0.44 3.41 8.30
C ALA A 66 -0.47 1.96 8.83
N LEU A 67 0.61 1.47 9.44
CA LEU A 67 0.66 0.15 10.07
C LEU A 67 -0.26 0.04 11.29
N GLU A 68 -0.47 1.13 12.03
CA GLU A 68 -1.42 1.17 13.16
C GLU A 68 -2.88 1.04 12.73
N LYS A 69 -3.22 1.34 11.46
CA LYS A 69 -4.57 1.13 10.90
C LYS A 69 -4.84 -0.33 10.49
N LEU A 70 -3.82 -1.18 10.46
CA LEU A 70 -3.98 -2.60 10.21
C LEU A 70 -4.49 -3.32 11.45
N SER A 71 -5.22 -4.42 11.25
CA SER A 71 -5.52 -5.35 12.35
C SER A 71 -4.23 -5.99 12.88
N VAL A 72 -4.25 -6.49 14.11
CA VAL A 72 -3.09 -7.13 14.75
C VAL A 72 -2.48 -8.22 13.85
N ASN A 73 -3.33 -9.11 13.31
CA ASN A 73 -2.92 -10.17 12.39
C ASN A 73 -2.26 -9.66 11.10
N GLU A 74 -2.81 -8.59 10.50
CA GLU A 74 -2.26 -7.99 9.28
C GLU A 74 -0.91 -7.32 9.57
N ARG A 75 -0.80 -6.60 10.69
CA ARG A 75 0.42 -5.91 11.12
C ARG A 75 1.54 -6.90 11.43
N GLU A 76 1.24 -7.95 12.21
CA GLU A 76 2.21 -9.00 12.51
C GLU A 76 2.70 -9.70 11.25
N PHE A 77 1.81 -9.98 10.30
CA PHE A 77 2.21 -10.56 9.02
C PHE A 77 3.21 -9.64 8.28
N ILE A 78 2.91 -8.35 8.16
CA ILE A 78 3.78 -7.38 7.46
C ILE A 78 5.15 -7.27 8.14
N ILE A 79 5.19 -7.26 9.48
CA ILE A 79 6.45 -7.21 10.24
C ILE A 79 7.29 -8.47 9.96
N HIS A 80 6.72 -9.67 10.11
CA HIS A 80 7.47 -10.91 9.89
C HIS A 80 7.95 -11.04 8.44
N PHE A 81 7.10 -10.67 7.48
CA PHE A 81 7.43 -10.84 6.06
C PHE A 81 8.45 -9.80 5.57
N TYR A 82 8.20 -8.50 5.77
CA TYR A 82 9.03 -7.44 5.19
C TYR A 82 10.19 -7.00 6.09
N TYR A 83 10.03 -7.03 7.43
CA TYR A 83 11.08 -6.57 8.34
C TYR A 83 12.00 -7.71 8.78
N MET A 84 11.46 -8.93 8.91
CA MET A 84 12.24 -10.11 9.34
C MET A 84 12.59 -11.07 8.19
N GLY A 85 12.11 -10.81 6.96
CA GLY A 85 12.41 -11.63 5.79
C GLY A 85 11.83 -13.05 5.83
N LYS A 86 10.83 -13.32 6.68
CA LYS A 86 10.25 -14.67 6.80
C LYS A 86 9.40 -15.05 5.60
N THR A 87 9.50 -16.30 5.22
CA THR A 87 8.66 -16.93 4.20
C THR A 87 7.25 -17.21 4.72
N TYR A 88 6.29 -17.42 3.80
CA TYR A 88 4.93 -17.81 4.18
C TYR A 88 4.87 -19.10 5.00
N ARG A 89 5.77 -20.04 4.74
CA ARG A 89 5.83 -21.32 5.45
C ARG A 89 6.23 -21.10 6.91
N GLU A 90 7.28 -20.33 7.17
CA GLU A 90 7.73 -20.03 8.54
C GLU A 90 6.67 -19.23 9.33
N ILE A 91 5.97 -18.30 8.66
CA ILE A 91 4.87 -17.55 9.28
C ILE A 91 3.68 -18.48 9.56
N SER A 92 3.38 -19.41 8.65
CA SER A 92 2.32 -20.42 8.78
C SER A 92 2.58 -21.32 9.98
N GLU A 93 3.79 -21.85 10.10
CA GLU A 93 4.24 -22.70 11.21
C GLU A 93 4.17 -21.94 12.54
N LYS A 94 4.66 -20.70 12.61
CA LYS A 94 4.63 -19.89 13.83
C LYS A 94 3.21 -19.49 14.27
N SER A 95 2.33 -19.18 13.31
CA SER A 95 0.99 -18.67 13.62
C SER A 95 -0.10 -19.75 13.63
N ASN A 96 0.26 -21.00 13.32
CA ASN A 96 -0.65 -22.13 13.13
C ASN A 96 -1.82 -21.80 12.17
N LYS A 97 -1.51 -21.12 11.07
CA LYS A 97 -2.49 -20.71 10.04
C LYS A 97 -2.08 -21.24 8.69
N GLU A 98 -3.03 -21.78 7.95
CA GLU A 98 -2.80 -22.27 6.59
C GLU A 98 -2.29 -21.15 5.66
N ILE A 99 -1.38 -21.51 4.74
CA ILE A 99 -0.71 -20.56 3.82
C ILE A 99 -1.71 -19.73 3.02
N TYR A 100 -2.79 -20.32 2.49
CA TYR A 100 -3.80 -19.58 1.71
C TYR A 100 -4.50 -18.49 2.54
N ARG A 101 -4.66 -18.69 3.85
CA ARG A 101 -5.20 -17.66 4.76
C ARG A 101 -4.20 -16.52 4.91
N LEU A 102 -2.90 -16.84 5.02
CA LEU A 102 -1.84 -15.82 5.08
C LEU A 102 -1.75 -15.00 3.79
N GLU A 103 -1.89 -15.61 2.62
CA GLU A 103 -1.95 -14.88 1.35
C GLU A 103 -3.13 -13.89 1.33
N THR A 104 -4.28 -14.33 1.83
CA THR A 104 -5.47 -13.47 1.93
C THR A 104 -5.25 -12.31 2.90
N VAL A 105 -4.59 -12.56 4.05
CA VAL A 105 -4.17 -11.52 5.00
C VAL A 105 -3.20 -10.55 4.34
N HIS A 106 -2.20 -11.05 3.61
CA HIS A 106 -1.21 -10.22 2.92
C HIS A 106 -1.85 -9.32 1.87
N LYS A 107 -2.67 -9.88 0.98
CA LYS A 107 -3.38 -9.11 -0.07
C LYS A 107 -4.24 -8.01 0.55
N ARG A 108 -4.92 -8.31 1.66
CA ARG A 108 -5.77 -7.35 2.38
C ARG A 108 -4.94 -6.25 3.06
N ALA A 109 -3.87 -6.61 3.74
CA ALA A 109 -2.94 -5.69 4.38
C ALA A 109 -2.33 -4.73 3.35
N LEU A 110 -1.83 -5.25 2.21
CA LEU A 110 -1.29 -4.42 1.12
C LEU A 110 -2.35 -3.49 0.54
N LYS A 111 -3.59 -3.95 0.36
CA LYS A 111 -4.68 -3.09 -0.15
C LYS A 111 -4.96 -1.92 0.80
N LYS A 112 -4.96 -2.18 2.12
CA LYS A 112 -5.11 -1.13 3.14
C LYS A 112 -3.92 -0.17 3.14
N LEU A 113 -2.69 -0.68 3.19
CA LEU A 113 -1.49 0.14 3.17
C LEU A 113 -1.41 1.01 1.92
N LYS A 114 -1.71 0.46 0.74
CA LYS A 114 -1.77 1.23 -0.52
C LYS A 114 -2.78 2.37 -0.41
N LYS A 115 -3.94 2.14 0.21
CA LYS A 115 -4.95 3.18 0.39
C LYS A 115 -4.48 4.26 1.36
N GLU A 116 -3.95 3.89 2.52
CA GLU A 116 -3.49 4.84 3.55
C GLU A 116 -2.28 5.67 3.05
N LEU A 117 -1.38 5.05 2.29
CA LEU A 117 -0.18 5.70 1.77
C LEU A 117 -0.40 6.42 0.43
N ALA A 118 -1.53 6.21 -0.25
CA ALA A 118 -1.79 6.80 -1.57
C ALA A 118 -1.70 8.33 -1.57
N GLY A 119 -2.25 8.98 -0.54
CA GLY A 119 -2.22 10.44 -0.42
C GLY A 119 -0.80 10.97 -0.22
N PHE A 120 -0.03 10.34 0.66
CA PHE A 120 1.37 10.68 0.88
C PHE A 120 2.21 10.48 -0.38
N VAL A 121 2.03 9.36 -1.08
CA VAL A 121 2.78 9.08 -2.32
C VAL A 121 2.43 10.06 -3.43
N ALA A 122 1.15 10.45 -3.55
CA ALA A 122 0.73 11.46 -4.51
C ALA A 122 1.34 12.83 -4.20
N GLN A 123 1.40 13.22 -2.93
CA GLN A 123 1.99 14.49 -2.49
C GLN A 123 3.51 14.53 -2.68
N GLU A 124 4.23 13.49 -2.27
CA GLU A 124 5.70 13.48 -2.28
C GLU A 124 6.31 13.18 -3.65
N TYR A 125 5.64 12.35 -4.46
CA TYR A 125 6.19 11.87 -5.73
C TYR A 125 5.40 12.32 -6.95
N GLY A 126 4.33 13.10 -6.78
CA GLY A 126 3.47 13.54 -7.89
C GLY A 126 2.76 12.38 -8.62
N LEU A 127 2.76 11.18 -8.05
CA LEU A 127 2.19 10.00 -8.67
C LEU A 127 0.67 10.06 -8.55
N LYS A 128 -0.01 10.19 -9.70
CA LYS A 128 -1.47 10.02 -9.78
C LYS A 128 -1.80 8.56 -9.46
N THR A 129 -2.01 8.26 -8.18
CA THR A 129 -2.55 6.96 -7.79
C THR A 129 -3.95 6.89 -8.36
N LYS A 130 -4.12 6.04 -9.38
CA LYS A 130 -5.44 5.61 -9.83
C LYS A 130 -6.04 4.84 -8.66
N LEU A 131 -6.67 5.56 -7.72
CA LEU A 131 -7.67 5.04 -6.79
C LEU A 131 -8.93 4.68 -7.62
N ASN A 132 -8.72 3.96 -8.70
CA ASN A 132 -9.71 3.58 -9.67
C ASN A 132 -10.32 2.31 -9.14
N ASN A 133 -11.35 2.52 -8.35
CA ASN A 133 -12.71 2.17 -8.74
C ASN A 133 -13.61 3.02 -7.85
N LYS A 134 -13.76 4.30 -8.21
CA LYS A 134 -14.82 5.10 -7.60
C LYS A 134 -16.12 4.33 -7.84
N CYS A 135 -16.83 4.01 -6.75
CA CYS A 135 -18.06 3.26 -6.85
C CYS A 135 -19.03 4.03 -7.75
N ILE A 136 -19.59 3.37 -8.77
CA ILE A 136 -20.49 4.02 -9.73
C ILE A 136 -21.68 4.68 -9.04
N ILE A 137 -22.11 4.11 -7.90
CA ILE A 137 -23.20 4.64 -7.08
C ILE A 137 -22.74 5.89 -6.31
N CYS A 138 -21.55 5.88 -5.72
CA CYS A 138 -20.99 7.06 -5.04
C CYS A 138 -20.72 8.24 -5.98
N GLN A 139 -20.55 7.99 -7.27
CA GLN A 139 -20.34 9.04 -8.27
C GLN A 139 -21.64 9.59 -8.84
N SER A 140 -22.77 8.94 -8.58
CA SER A 140 -24.08 9.38 -9.05
C SER A 140 -24.59 10.54 -8.18
N ASP A 141 -25.20 11.53 -8.82
CA ASP A 141 -25.89 12.64 -8.14
C ASP A 141 -27.04 12.15 -7.25
N PHE A 142 -27.56 10.94 -7.54
CA PHE A 142 -28.66 10.31 -6.82
C PHE A 142 -28.20 9.34 -5.71
N CYS A 143 -26.95 9.43 -5.26
CA CYS A 143 -26.35 8.52 -4.27
C CYS A 143 -27.25 8.32 -3.02
N ASN A 144 -27.82 9.39 -2.47
CA ASN A 144 -28.67 9.33 -1.27
C ASN A 144 -29.96 8.54 -1.49
N GLN A 145 -30.60 8.72 -2.65
CA GLN A 145 -31.84 8.04 -3.00
C GLN A 145 -31.58 6.56 -3.28
N ILE A 146 -30.47 6.24 -3.96
CA ILE A 146 -30.03 4.86 -4.17
C ILE A 146 -29.72 4.18 -2.82
N ASN A 147 -29.08 4.89 -1.89
CA ASN A 147 -28.82 4.36 -0.55
C ASN A 147 -30.10 4.04 0.21
N GLN A 148 -31.15 4.87 0.09
CA GLN A 148 -32.45 4.59 0.70
C GLN A 148 -33.09 3.32 0.12
N ILE A 149 -33.05 3.14 -1.21
CA ILE A 149 -33.58 1.93 -1.86
C ILE A 149 -32.80 0.68 -1.39
N ILE A 150 -31.47 0.77 -1.33
CA ILE A 150 -30.63 -0.33 -0.85
C ILE A 150 -30.94 -0.66 0.61
N SER A 151 -31.06 0.35 1.49
CA SER A 151 -31.32 0.16 2.92
C SER A 151 -32.71 -0.37 3.22
N ASN A 152 -33.72 0.00 2.42
CA ASN A 152 -35.11 -0.42 2.60
C ASN A 152 -35.42 -1.80 1.98
N ARG A 153 -34.45 -2.42 1.30
CA ARG A 153 -34.68 -3.70 0.63
C ARG A 153 -35.00 -4.82 1.62
N ASP A 154 -35.86 -5.75 1.19
CA ASP A 154 -36.08 -7.00 1.92
C ASP A 154 -34.85 -7.92 1.77
N LYS A 155 -34.19 -8.23 2.90
CA LYS A 155 -33.01 -9.11 2.94
C LYS A 155 -33.32 -10.55 2.51
N LYS A 156 -34.59 -10.98 2.51
CA LYS A 156 -35.02 -12.31 2.03
C LYS A 156 -35.15 -12.39 0.52
N LYS A 157 -35.31 -11.24 -0.16
CA LYS A 157 -35.47 -11.19 -1.62
C LYS A 157 -34.14 -11.09 -2.34
N THR A 158 -34.13 -11.46 -3.62
CA THR A 158 -32.96 -11.31 -4.48
C THR A 158 -32.69 -9.82 -4.78
N TRP A 159 -31.49 -9.50 -5.25
CA TRP A 159 -31.12 -8.13 -5.63
C TRP A 159 -31.71 -7.64 -6.95
N LYS A 160 -32.37 -8.52 -7.72
CA LYS A 160 -32.87 -8.20 -9.06
C LYS A 160 -33.89 -7.05 -9.05
N PRO A 161 -34.91 -7.01 -8.17
CA PRO A 161 -35.86 -5.91 -8.12
C PRO A 161 -35.20 -4.56 -7.80
N VAL A 162 -34.18 -4.57 -6.92
CA VAL A 162 -33.42 -3.36 -6.57
C VAL A 162 -32.63 -2.85 -7.78
N LEU A 163 -32.05 -3.74 -8.58
CA LEU A 163 -31.35 -3.36 -9.81
C LEU A 163 -32.31 -2.75 -10.85
N GLU A 164 -33.46 -3.38 -11.06
CA GLU A 164 -34.50 -2.89 -11.98
C GLU A 164 -35.06 -1.53 -11.53
N GLU A 165 -35.25 -1.34 -10.23
CA GLU A 165 -35.69 -0.07 -9.65
C GLU A 165 -34.64 1.03 -9.84
N ILE A 166 -33.35 0.74 -9.62
CA ILE A 166 -32.28 1.72 -9.81
C ILE A 166 -32.10 2.07 -11.30
N GLU A 167 -32.16 1.09 -12.19
CA GLU A 167 -32.02 1.30 -13.63
C GLU A 167 -33.20 2.10 -14.19
N SER A 168 -34.43 1.80 -13.76
CA SER A 168 -35.64 2.52 -14.20
C SER A 168 -35.70 3.95 -13.66
N LYS A 169 -35.39 4.18 -12.38
CA LYS A 169 -35.51 5.51 -11.75
C LYS A 169 -34.36 6.46 -12.09
N PHE A 170 -33.13 5.95 -12.22
CA PHE A 170 -31.94 6.81 -12.34
C PHE A 170 -31.16 6.58 -13.64
N SER A 171 -31.63 5.70 -14.53
CA SER A 171 -30.92 5.31 -15.74
C SER A 171 -29.48 4.81 -15.48
N LEU A 172 -29.22 4.29 -14.27
CA LEU A 172 -27.90 3.86 -13.84
C LEU A 172 -27.77 2.34 -14.03
N LYS A 173 -27.05 1.93 -15.08
CA LYS A 173 -26.89 0.52 -15.44
C LYS A 173 -25.85 -0.19 -14.57
N ILE A 174 -26.31 -0.94 -13.57
CA ILE A 174 -25.44 -1.73 -12.69
C ILE A 174 -25.40 -3.18 -13.16
N LYS A 175 -24.24 -3.61 -13.69
CA LYS A 175 -24.07 -4.94 -14.33
C LYS A 175 -24.16 -6.14 -13.39
N SER A 176 -23.98 -5.95 -12.09
CA SER A 176 -23.89 -7.06 -11.14
C SER A 176 -24.40 -6.66 -9.74
N PRO A 177 -25.17 -7.54 -9.06
CA PRO A 177 -25.51 -7.38 -7.64
C PRO A 177 -24.31 -7.16 -6.72
N GLN A 178 -23.12 -7.67 -7.09
CA GLN A 178 -21.90 -7.51 -6.30
C GLN A 178 -21.50 -6.03 -6.11
N ILE A 179 -21.87 -5.16 -7.05
CA ILE A 179 -21.62 -3.72 -6.94
C ILE A 179 -22.49 -3.12 -5.83
N LEU A 180 -23.78 -3.49 -5.78
CA LEU A 180 -24.71 -3.05 -4.72
C LEU A 180 -24.29 -3.60 -3.35
N ILE A 181 -23.96 -4.88 -3.27
CA ILE A 181 -23.48 -5.53 -2.04
C ILE A 181 -22.20 -4.85 -1.54
N GLY A 182 -21.25 -4.59 -2.44
CA GLY A 182 -20.01 -3.89 -2.13
C GLY A 182 -20.28 -2.46 -1.65
N HIS A 183 -21.20 -1.76 -2.31
CA HIS A 183 -21.61 -0.42 -1.93
C HIS A 183 -22.25 -0.38 -0.53
N GLU A 184 -23.25 -1.23 -0.29
CA GLU A 184 -23.92 -1.40 1.01
C GLU A 184 -22.91 -1.65 2.13
N LYS A 185 -21.99 -2.60 1.91
CA LYS A 185 -21.02 -3.02 2.93
C LYS A 185 -19.95 -1.98 3.23
N TYR A 186 -19.44 -1.28 2.23
CA TYR A 186 -18.23 -0.46 2.37
C TYR A 186 -18.48 1.05 2.39
N HIS A 187 -19.64 1.51 1.93
CA HIS A 187 -19.92 2.93 1.71
C HIS A 187 -21.08 3.47 2.55
N ILE A 188 -22.14 2.70 2.81
CA ILE A 188 -23.33 3.19 3.53
C ILE A 188 -23.03 3.47 5.01
N ASN A 189 -22.28 2.60 5.70
CA ASN A 189 -21.97 2.76 7.14
C ASN A 189 -20.89 3.83 7.46
N LYS A 190 -20.60 4.74 6.53
CA LYS A 190 -19.57 5.79 6.70
C LYS A 190 -20.09 7.21 6.64
N PHE A 191 -21.38 7.38 6.38
CA PHE A 191 -22.09 8.65 6.36
C PHE A 191 -23.22 8.57 7.39
#